data_AF-A0A7Y5PYE9-F1
#
_entry.id   AF-A0A7Y5PYE9-F1
#
_cell.length_a   1.000
_cell.length_b   1.000
_cell.length_c   1.000
_cell.angle_alpha   90.00
_cell.angle_beta   90.00
_cell.angle_gamma   90.00
#
_symmetry.space_group_name_H-M   'P 1'
#
loop_
_entity.id
_entity.type
_entity.pdbx_description
1 polymer ?
#
loop_
_entity_poly.entity_id
_entity_poly.type
_entity_poly.pdbx_seq_one_letter_code
_entity_poly.pdbx_strand_id
1 'polypeptide(L)'
;APARIDQARPIPLVAQRRWRVEDEGRLLGYVLEFESEPERDRPAGRCFSVRNELEQELGLIDGLGRAWRHQLHEREPVWVATGTLLEGALAILRAPASSRLVEASAPRPQTPR
;
A
#
# COMPACT_ATOMS: atom_id res chain seq x y z
N ALA A 1 3.87 28.38 6.93
CA ALA A 1 5.20 28.26 6.29
C ALA A 1 5.35 26.82 5.80
N PRO A 2 5.89 26.55 4.61
CA PRO A 2 6.14 25.18 4.18
C PRO A 2 7.12 24.52 5.15
N ALA A 3 6.91 23.23 5.45
CA ALA A 3 7.86 22.45 6.21
C ALA A 3 9.21 22.50 5.49
N ARG A 4 10.25 22.96 6.19
CA ARG A 4 11.58 22.95 5.62
C ARG A 4 12.10 21.51 5.61
N ILE A 5 12.73 21.09 4.51
CA ILE A 5 13.27 19.72 4.36
C ILE A 5 14.31 19.40 5.45
N ASP A 6 15.01 20.40 5.99
CA ASP A 6 15.95 20.27 7.11
C ASP A 6 15.29 19.84 8.44
N GLN A 7 13.96 19.93 8.55
CA GLN A 7 13.17 19.48 9.68
C GLN A 7 12.45 18.15 9.42
N ALA A 8 12.55 17.60 8.20
CA ALA A 8 11.91 16.33 7.87
C ALA A 8 12.68 15.18 8.53
N ARG A 9 11.99 14.43 9.41
CA ARG A 9 12.53 13.20 9.99
C ARG A 9 11.95 12.01 9.22
N PRO A 10 12.80 11.10 8.67
CA PRO A 10 12.30 9.89 8.04
C PRO A 10 11.63 9.01 9.09
N ILE A 11 10.45 8.50 8.75
CA ILE A 11 9.72 7.54 9.59
C ILE A 11 9.95 6.17 8.98
N PRO A 12 10.65 5.26 9.68
CA PRO A 12 10.85 3.91 9.17
C PRO A 12 9.50 3.19 9.08
N LEU A 13 9.25 2.60 7.92
CA LEU A 13 8.12 1.71 7.69
C LEU A 13 8.64 0.28 7.65
N VAL A 14 8.08 -0.59 8.48
CA VAL A 14 8.41 -2.01 8.51
C VAL A 14 7.31 -2.78 7.81
N ALA A 15 7.68 -3.57 6.80
CA ALA A 15 6.75 -4.44 6.11
C ALA A 15 6.35 -5.61 7.03
N GLN A 16 5.07 -5.70 7.38
CA GLN A 16 4.57 -6.69 8.34
C GLN A 16 3.95 -7.90 7.64
N ARG A 17 3.08 -7.65 6.66
CA ARG A 17 2.31 -8.68 5.98
C ARG A 17 2.28 -8.45 4.49
N ARG A 18 2.02 -9.53 3.76
CA ARG A 18 1.91 -9.54 2.31
C ARG A 18 0.75 -10.42 1.89
N TRP A 19 -0.05 -9.93 0.95
CA TRP A 19 -1.08 -10.71 0.29
C TRP A 19 -0.85 -10.72 -1.22
N ARG A 20 -1.21 -11.83 -1.85
CA ARG A 20 -1.44 -11.92 -3.29
C ARG A 20 -2.88 -11.51 -3.56
N VAL A 21 -3.08 -10.70 -4.59
CA VAL A 21 -4.42 -10.47 -5.16
C VAL A 21 -4.59 -11.47 -6.29
N GLU A 22 -5.58 -12.35 -6.17
CA GLU A 22 -5.82 -13.42 -7.13
C GLU A 22 -7.24 -13.39 -7.67
N ASP A 23 -7.38 -13.71 -8.95
CA ASP A 23 -8.66 -13.92 -9.64
C ASP A 23 -8.58 -15.22 -10.42
N GLU A 24 -9.49 -16.17 -10.14
CA GLU A 24 -9.51 -17.49 -10.79
C GLU A 24 -8.13 -18.21 -10.81
N GLY A 25 -7.33 -18.01 -9.76
CA GLY A 25 -5.98 -18.59 -9.64
C GLY A 25 -4.87 -17.82 -10.37
N ARG A 26 -5.20 -16.77 -11.12
CA ARG A 26 -4.25 -15.84 -11.72
C ARG A 26 -3.83 -14.79 -10.70
N LEU A 27 -2.53 -14.55 -10.59
CA LEU A 27 -2.00 -13.42 -9.82
C LEU A 27 -2.28 -12.11 -10.57
N LEU A 28 -2.87 -11.13 -9.88
CA LEU A 28 -3.07 -9.77 -10.40
C LEU A 28 -2.10 -8.75 -9.79
N GLY A 29 -1.57 -9.06 -8.61
CA GLY A 29 -0.67 -8.16 -7.90
C GLY A 29 -0.51 -8.52 -6.43
N TYR A 30 0.00 -7.56 -5.66
CA TYR A 30 0.28 -7.73 -4.25
C TYR A 30 -0.23 -6.57 -3.43
N VAL A 31 -0.54 -6.85 -2.17
CA VAL A 31 -0.76 -5.84 -1.13
C VAL A 31 0.29 -6.06 -0.05
N LEU A 32 1.04 -5.02 0.31
CA LEU A 32 2.00 -5.04 1.41
C LEU A 32 1.51 -4.12 2.50
N GLU A 33 1.41 -4.63 3.72
CA GLU A 33 1.15 -3.83 4.91
C GLU A 33 2.46 -3.29 5.46
N PHE A 34 2.45 -1.99 5.76
CA PHE A 34 3.50 -1.31 6.48
C PHE A 34 2.94 -0.73 7.77
N GLU A 35 3.73 -0.87 8.83
CA GLU A 35 3.51 -0.18 10.09
C GLU A 35 4.71 0.71 10.39
N SER A 36 4.45 1.92 10.89
CA SER A 36 5.47 2.74 11.51
C SER A 36 5.53 2.44 13.01
N GLU A 37 6.71 2.55 13.59
CA GLU A 37 6.81 2.57 15.06
C GLU A 37 6.06 3.79 15.63
N PRO A 38 5.47 3.66 16.83
CA PRO A 38 4.92 4.80 17.54
C PRO A 38 6.05 5.75 17.98
N GLU A 39 5.88 7.04 17.73
CA GLU A 39 6.75 8.09 18.27
C GLU A 39 6.09 8.78 19.48
N ARG A 40 6.87 9.48 20.29
CA ARG A 40 6.42 10.12 21.54
C ARG A 40 5.13 10.93 21.39
N ASP A 41 4.92 11.57 20.25
CA ASP A 41 3.77 12.43 19.96
C ASP A 41 2.93 11.95 18.75
N ARG A 42 3.16 10.74 18.24
CA ARG A 42 2.46 10.21 17.05
C ARG A 42 2.20 8.71 17.20
N PRO A 43 0.92 8.26 17.13
CA PRO A 43 0.61 6.84 17.15
C PRO A 43 1.20 6.13 15.93
N ALA A 44 1.39 4.81 16.04
CA ALA A 44 1.80 3.97 14.92
C ALA A 44 0.86 4.19 13.72
N GLY A 45 1.44 4.56 12.58
CA GLY A 45 0.74 4.69 11.33
C GLY A 45 0.68 3.34 10.63
N ARG A 46 -0.46 3.02 10.02
CA ARG A 46 -0.64 1.84 9.18
C ARG A 46 -0.98 2.29 7.77
N CYS A 47 -0.30 1.73 6.78
CA CYS A 47 -0.62 1.93 5.38
C CYS A 47 -0.36 0.66 4.57
N PHE A 48 -0.93 0.61 3.38
CA PHE A 48 -0.82 -0.52 2.48
C PHE A 48 -0.37 -0.06 1.10
N SER A 49 0.68 -0.70 0.59
CA SER A 49 1.16 -0.53 -0.78
C SER A 49 0.51 -1.57 -1.68
N VAL A 50 -0.16 -1.13 -2.74
CA VAL A 50 -0.74 -2.01 -3.75
C VAL A 50 0.15 -2.00 -4.98
N ARG A 51 0.59 -3.19 -5.40
CA ARG A 51 1.60 -3.39 -6.44
C ARG A 51 1.09 -4.30 -7.53
N ASN A 52 1.54 -4.09 -8.76
CA ASN A 52 1.27 -5.00 -9.87
C ASN A 52 2.05 -6.33 -9.73
N GLU A 53 1.85 -7.24 -10.69
CA GLU A 53 2.54 -8.55 -10.74
C GLU A 53 4.09 -8.42 -10.74
N LEU A 54 4.61 -7.29 -11.25
CA LEU A 54 6.04 -6.96 -11.31
C LEU A 54 6.54 -6.23 -10.04
N GLU A 55 5.74 -6.19 -8.98
CA GLU A 55 6.01 -5.50 -7.72
C GLU A 55 6.22 -3.98 -7.83
N GLN A 56 5.75 -3.34 -8.90
CA GLN A 56 5.73 -1.89 -9.01
C GLN A 56 4.53 -1.34 -8.26
N GLU A 57 4.73 -0.32 -7.42
CA GLU A 57 3.65 0.35 -6.70
C GLU A 57 2.73 1.10 -7.65
N LEU A 58 1.43 0.81 -7.56
CA LEU A 58 0.38 1.46 -8.32
C LEU A 58 -0.48 2.40 -7.47
N GLY A 59 -0.43 2.24 -6.15
CA GLY A 59 -1.25 3.04 -5.23
C GLY A 59 -1.06 2.67 -3.78
N LEU A 60 -1.69 3.47 -2.93
CA LEU A 60 -1.65 3.35 -1.48
C LEU A 60 -3.06 3.28 -0.91
N ILE A 61 -3.21 2.56 0.21
CA ILE A 61 -4.40 2.58 1.05
C ILE A 61 -3.97 2.98 2.45
N ASP A 62 -4.66 3.93 3.08
CA ASP A 62 -4.32 4.34 4.45
C ASP A 62 -5.04 3.49 5.51
N GLY A 63 -4.72 3.74 6.78
CA GLY A 63 -5.39 3.09 7.92
C GLY A 63 -6.88 3.41 8.06
N LEU A 64 -7.43 4.34 7.26
CA LEU A 64 -8.86 4.65 7.21
C LEU A 64 -9.56 3.99 6.01
N GLY A 65 -8.85 3.19 5.22
CA GLY A 65 -9.41 2.49 4.07
C GLY A 65 -9.63 3.36 2.83
N ARG A 66 -9.04 4.55 2.77
CA ARG A 66 -9.06 5.41 1.58
C ARG A 66 -7.98 4.92 0.62
N ALA A 67 -8.34 4.75 -0.65
CA ALA A 67 -7.46 4.19 -1.68
C ALA A 67 -7.14 5.24 -2.75
N TRP A 68 -5.84 5.42 -3.01
CA TRP A 68 -5.33 6.33 -4.04
C TRP A 68 -4.49 5.57 -5.05
N ARG A 69 -4.67 5.90 -6.33
CA ARG A 69 -3.98 5.27 -7.45
C ARG A 69 -3.11 6.29 -8.19
N HIS A 70 -1.85 5.94 -8.43
CA HIS A 70 -0.97 6.71 -9.30
C HIS A 70 -1.37 6.52 -10.77
N GLN A 71 -1.51 7.62 -11.51
CA GLN A 71 -1.74 7.59 -12.94
C GLN A 71 -0.49 8.05 -13.68
N LEU A 72 -0.24 7.45 -14.85
CA LEU A 72 0.92 7.82 -15.65
C LEU A 72 0.77 9.27 -16.11
N HIS A 73 1.85 10.05 -15.95
CA HIS A 73 1.91 11.50 -16.26
C HIS A 73 1.13 12.43 -15.32
N GLU A 74 0.34 11.89 -14.40
CA GLU A 74 -0.30 12.71 -13.37
C GLU A 74 0.65 12.95 -12.20
N ARG A 75 0.67 14.21 -11.73
CA ARG A 75 1.52 14.60 -10.61
C ARG A 75 0.98 14.08 -9.28
N GLU A 76 -0.35 14.09 -9.12
CA GLU A 76 -1.02 13.75 -7.87
C GLU A 76 -1.78 12.41 -8.02
N PRO A 77 -1.77 11.54 -6.99
CA PRO A 77 -2.59 10.34 -6.98
C PRO A 77 -4.08 10.67 -6.99
N VAL A 78 -4.88 9.82 -7.65
CA VAL A 78 -6.34 9.97 -7.71
C VAL A 78 -6.99 9.08 -6.65
N TRP A 79 -7.91 9.63 -5.85
CA TRP A 79 -8.76 8.84 -4.96
C TRP A 79 -9.68 7.95 -5.80
N VAL A 80 -9.62 6.63 -5.60
CA VAL A 80 -10.41 5.65 -6.39
C VAL A 80 -11.47 4.91 -5.57
N ALA A 81 -11.30 4.77 -4.26
CA ALA A 81 -12.28 4.09 -3.41
C ALA A 81 -12.14 4.44 -1.92
N THR A 82 -13.17 4.11 -1.14
CA THR A 82 -13.11 4.04 0.32
C THR A 82 -13.85 2.79 0.76
N GLY A 83 -13.26 2.04 1.67
CA GLY A 83 -13.86 0.81 2.19
C GLY A 83 -12.83 -0.10 2.81
N THR A 84 -13.00 -1.40 2.57
CA THR A 84 -12.09 -2.46 3.03
C THR A 84 -10.78 -2.48 2.25
N LEU A 85 -9.79 -3.17 2.81
CA LEU A 85 -8.51 -3.41 2.14
C LEU A 85 -8.67 -4.09 0.77
N LEU A 86 -9.60 -5.05 0.69
CA LEU A 86 -9.91 -5.75 -0.56
C LEU A 86 -10.47 -4.76 -1.59
N GLU A 87 -11.53 -4.02 -1.26
CA GLU A 87 -12.16 -3.07 -2.18
C GLU A 87 -11.17 -2.02 -2.70
N GLY A 88 -10.32 -1.48 -1.81
CA GLY A 88 -9.25 -0.56 -2.20
C GLY A 88 -8.23 -1.20 -3.15
N ALA A 89 -7.78 -2.42 -2.87
CA ALA A 89 -6.83 -3.13 -3.71
C ALA A 89 -7.40 -3.45 -5.10
N LEU A 90 -8.66 -3.87 -5.17
CA LEU A 90 -9.35 -4.14 -6.43
C LEU A 90 -9.51 -2.85 -7.26
N ALA A 91 -9.88 -1.74 -6.62
CA ALA A 91 -10.00 -0.45 -7.30
C ALA A 91 -8.65 0.04 -7.87
N ILE A 92 -7.55 -0.12 -7.12
CA ILE A 92 -6.21 0.26 -7.59
C ILE A 92 -5.74 -0.62 -8.74
N LEU A 93 -5.91 -1.95 -8.63
CA LEU A 93 -5.53 -2.93 -9.65
C LEU A 93 -6.48 -2.97 -10.85
N ARG A 94 -7.65 -2.31 -10.75
CA ARG A 94 -8.77 -2.45 -11.70
C ARG A 94 -9.17 -3.91 -11.88
N ALA A 95 -9.20 -4.64 -10.78
CA ALA A 95 -9.47 -6.07 -10.73
C ALA A 95 -10.98 -6.37 -10.62
N PRO A 96 -11.44 -7.56 -11.04
CA PRO A 96 -12.82 -8.00 -10.87
C PRO A 96 -13.26 -8.08 -9.40
N ALA A 97 -14.55 -7.91 -9.14
CA ALA A 97 -15.12 -8.03 -7.79
C ALA A 97 -15.05 -9.47 -7.23
N SER A 98 -14.86 -10.48 -8.08
CA SER A 98 -14.65 -11.89 -7.70
C SER A 98 -13.26 -12.18 -7.12
N SER A 99 -12.32 -11.24 -7.29
CA SER A 99 -10.94 -11.42 -6.84
C SER A 99 -10.83 -11.40 -5.31
N ARG A 100 -9.75 -12.00 -4.80
CA ARG A 100 -9.55 -12.22 -3.37
C ARG A 100 -8.12 -11.91 -2.92
N LEU A 101 -7.97 -11.61 -1.63
CA LEU A 101 -6.67 -11.52 -0.96
C LEU A 101 -6.29 -12.89 -0.39
N VAL A 102 -5.11 -13.38 -0.76
CA VAL A 102 -4.53 -14.61 -0.20
C VAL A 102 -3.25 -14.23 0.52
N GLU A 103 -3.18 -14.47 1.82
CA GLU A 103 -1.98 -14.17 2.60
C GLU A 103 -0.81 -15.01 2.08
N ALA A 104 0.30 -14.32 1.84
CA ALA A 104 1.54 -14.90 1.35
C ALA A 104 2.56 -14.93 2.48
N SER A 105 3.66 -15.67 2.27
CA SER A 105 4.80 -15.64 3.17
C SER A 105 5.22 -14.19 3.44
N ALA A 106 5.59 -13.90 4.68
CA ALA A 106 6.02 -12.57 5.10
C ALA A 106 7.10 -12.01 4.14
N PRO A 107 7.04 -10.71 3.80
CA PRO A 107 8.05 -10.11 2.95
C PRO A 107 9.43 -10.29 3.61
N ARG A 108 10.43 -10.77 2.86
CA ARG A 108 11.79 -10.82 3.39
C ARG A 108 12.22 -9.39 3.77
N PRO A 109 12.84 -9.19 4.95
CA PRO A 109 13.37 -7.88 5.30
C PRO A 109 14.35 -7.44 4.21
N GLN A 110 14.13 -6.26 3.62
CA GLN A 110 15.09 -5.66 2.71
C GLN A 110 16.25 -5.15 3.56
N THR A 111 17.37 -5.86 3.56
CA THR A 111 18.60 -5.35 4.18
C THR A 111 19.04 -4.13 3.38
N PRO A 112 19.17 -2.93 4.00
CA PRO A 112 19.74 -1.79 3.29
C PRO A 112 21.16 -2.15 2.85
N ARG A 113 21.50 -1.87 1.59
CA ARG A 113 22.87 -1.95 1.06
C ARG A 113 23.66 -0.72 1.42
#